data_AF-A0A1I6P5N2-F1
#
_entry.id   AF-A0A1I6P5N2-F1
#
_cell.length_a   1.000
_cell.length_b   1.000
_cell.length_c   1.000
_cell.angle_alpha   90.00
_cell.angle_beta   90.00
_cell.angle_gamma   90.00
#
_symmetry.space_group_name_H-M   'P 1'
#
loop_
_entity.id
_entity.type
_entity.pdbx_description
1 polymer ?
#
loop_
_entity_poly.entity_id
_entity_poly.type
_entity_poly.pdbx_seq_one_letter_code
_entity_poly.pdbx_strand_id
1 'polypeptide(L)'
;MTRPRDPHTCRRALREIGEIAAVAGLEGGRMSDQEALAEIAAIAEWVLDEAPGARADCGDVVRRLARMTAGVDFEALEDRAAQDLFGQVLGVLEGAGSGAA
;
A
#
# COMPACT_ATOMS: atom_id res chain seq x y z
N MET A 1 23.56 5.49 -11.26
CA MET A 1 22.63 5.28 -12.39
C MET A 1 21.31 5.93 -12.00
N THR A 2 21.04 7.15 -12.46
CA THR A 2 19.80 7.86 -12.16
C THR A 2 18.69 7.34 -13.07
N ARG A 3 17.82 6.47 -12.57
CA ARG A 3 16.64 6.03 -13.30
C ARG A 3 15.69 7.22 -13.50
N PRO A 4 15.11 7.39 -14.70
CA PRO A 4 14.11 8.43 -14.93
C PRO A 4 12.92 8.18 -14.00
N ARG A 5 12.48 9.24 -13.30
CA ARG A 5 11.30 9.28 -12.44
C ARG A 5 10.08 8.90 -13.25
N ASP A 6 9.72 7.63 -13.20
CA ASP A 6 8.73 7.07 -14.10
C ASP A 6 7.34 7.13 -13.44
N PRO A 7 6.40 7.94 -13.94
CA PRO A 7 5.02 7.95 -13.43
C PRO A 7 4.33 6.59 -13.59
N HIS A 8 4.85 5.69 -14.42
CA HIS A 8 4.40 4.30 -14.50
C HIS A 8 4.82 3.47 -13.28
N THR A 9 5.93 3.79 -12.61
CA THR A 9 6.39 3.08 -11.39
C THR A 9 5.37 3.19 -10.27
N CYS A 10 4.90 4.40 -9.97
CA CYS A 10 3.93 4.61 -8.90
C CYS A 10 2.60 3.90 -9.21
N ARG A 11 2.11 3.98 -10.45
CA ARG A 11 0.86 3.30 -10.84
C ARG A 11 0.98 1.78 -10.80
N ARG A 12 2.13 1.25 -11.24
CA ARG A 12 2.41 -0.18 -11.16
C ARG A 12 2.42 -0.65 -9.71
N ALA A 13 3.09 0.09 -8.83
CA ALA A 13 3.15 -0.23 -7.41
C ALA A 13 1.78 -0.18 -6.73
N LEU A 14 0.93 0.81 -7.07
CA LEU A 14 -0.44 0.84 -6.57
C LEU A 14 -1.28 -0.35 -7.05
N ARG A 15 -1.05 -0.82 -8.28
CA ARG A 15 -1.69 -2.04 -8.78
C ARG A 15 -1.26 -3.26 -7.96
N GLU A 16 0.04 -3.38 -7.70
CA GLU A 16 0.62 -4.47 -6.91
C GLU A 16 0.11 -4.47 -5.46
N ILE A 17 0.07 -3.30 -4.82
CA ILE A 17 -0.56 -3.09 -3.50
C ILE A 17 -2.02 -3.52 -3.52
N GLY A 18 -2.77 -3.17 -4.56
CA GLY A 18 -4.16 -3.59 -4.72
C GLY A 18 -4.32 -5.10 -4.89
N GLU A 19 -3.42 -5.76 -5.61
CA GLU A 19 -3.42 -7.21 -5.79
C GLU A 19 -3.12 -7.93 -4.47
N ILE A 20 -2.13 -7.47 -3.69
CA ILE A 20 -1.82 -7.99 -2.35
C ILE A 20 -3.03 -7.85 -1.43
N ALA A 21 -3.62 -6.65 -1.39
CA ALA A 21 -4.78 -6.38 -0.56
C ALA A 21 -6.00 -7.23 -0.97
N ALA A 22 -6.20 -7.45 -2.27
CA ALA A 22 -7.26 -8.34 -2.75
C ALA A 22 -7.03 -9.80 -2.34
N VAL A 23 -5.77 -10.28 -2.36
CA VAL A 23 -5.43 -11.66 -1.98
C VAL A 23 -5.58 -11.90 -0.48
N ALA A 24 -5.15 -10.96 0.36
CA ALA A 24 -5.30 -11.06 1.81
C ALA A 24 -6.76 -10.94 2.26
N GLY A 25 -7.60 -10.20 1.54
CA GLY A 25 -9.03 -10.10 1.81
C GLY A 25 -9.86 -11.35 1.45
N LEU A 26 -9.27 -12.37 0.81
CA LEU A 26 -10.00 -13.60 0.47
C LEU A 26 -10.19 -14.49 1.69
N GLU A 27 -11.43 -14.93 1.95
CA GLU A 27 -11.72 -15.94 2.97
C GLU A 27 -10.94 -17.23 2.69
N GLY A 28 -10.10 -17.65 3.66
CA GLY A 28 -9.22 -18.81 3.50
C GLY A 28 -7.94 -18.54 2.70
N GLY A 29 -7.58 -17.28 2.48
CA GLY A 29 -6.29 -16.89 1.92
C GLY A 29 -5.10 -17.43 2.72
N ARG A 30 -3.99 -17.70 2.03
CA ARG A 30 -2.73 -18.12 2.68
C ARG A 30 -1.94 -16.96 3.27
N MET A 31 -2.38 -15.72 3.02
CA MET A 31 -1.71 -14.50 3.41
C MET A 31 -2.46 -13.86 4.58
N SER A 32 -1.73 -13.55 5.65
CA SER A 32 -2.30 -12.85 6.81
C SER A 32 -2.39 -11.34 6.58
N ASP A 33 -3.24 -10.66 7.34
CA ASP A 33 -3.33 -9.20 7.30
C ASP A 33 -1.99 -8.54 7.66
N GLN A 34 -1.23 -9.12 8.60
CA GLN A 34 0.11 -8.65 8.98
C GLN A 34 1.11 -8.75 7.82
N GLU A 35 1.12 -9.89 7.13
CA GLU A 35 1.98 -10.15 5.97
C GLU A 35 1.66 -9.18 4.84
N ALA A 36 0.37 -8.98 4.54
CA ALA A 36 -0.06 -8.02 3.53
C ALA A 36 0.30 -6.58 3.91
N LEU A 37 0.10 -6.19 5.17
CA LEU A 37 0.47 -4.86 5.65
C LEU A 37 1.99 -4.61 5.54
N ALA A 38 2.81 -5.61 5.87
CA ALA A 38 4.27 -5.53 5.75
C ALA A 38 4.70 -5.34 4.28
N GLU A 39 4.12 -6.11 3.34
CA GLU A 39 4.42 -5.96 1.91
C GLU A 39 3.94 -4.60 1.36
N ILE A 40 2.74 -4.16 1.72
CA ILE A 40 2.19 -2.87 1.31
C ILE A 40 3.07 -1.72 1.83
N ALA A 41 3.52 -1.80 3.08
CA ALA A 41 4.43 -0.82 3.67
C ALA A 41 5.75 -0.74 2.91
N ALA A 42 6.37 -1.89 2.62
CA ALA A 42 7.63 -1.97 1.88
C ALA A 42 7.51 -1.39 0.47
N ILE A 43 6.42 -1.70 -0.25
CA ILE A 43 6.17 -1.14 -1.58
C ILE A 43 5.94 0.38 -1.49
N ALA A 44 5.15 0.85 -0.52
CA ALA A 44 4.88 2.27 -0.35
C ALA A 44 6.16 3.07 -0.06
N GLU A 45 7.03 2.57 0.82
CA GLU A 45 8.32 3.18 1.11
C GLU A 45 9.24 3.20 -0.12
N TRP A 46 9.35 2.07 -0.82
CA TRP A 46 10.14 1.97 -2.05
C TRP A 46 9.70 2.98 -3.12
N VAL A 47 8.38 3.18 -3.29
CA VAL A 47 7.85 4.17 -4.25
C VAL A 47 8.19 5.61 -3.83
N LEU A 48 8.20 5.92 -2.54
CA LEU A 48 8.59 7.25 -2.07
C LEU A 48 10.06 7.56 -2.36
N ASP A 49 10.93 6.55 -2.28
CA ASP A 49 12.36 6.69 -2.59
C ASP A 49 12.64 6.76 -4.10
N GLU A 50 12.04 5.87 -4.89
CA GLU A 50 12.29 5.78 -6.34
C GLU A 50 11.50 6.80 -7.17
N ALA A 51 10.33 7.23 -6.70
CA ALA A 51 9.43 8.13 -7.42
C ALA A 51 8.95 9.33 -6.56
N PRO A 52 9.85 10.13 -5.96
CA PRO A 52 9.47 11.25 -5.09
C PRO A 52 8.67 12.36 -5.80
N GLY A 53 8.71 12.37 -7.15
CA GLY A 53 7.97 13.30 -8.01
C GLY A 53 6.76 12.71 -8.72
N ALA A 54 6.25 11.54 -8.30
CA ALA A 54 5.03 10.97 -8.86
C ALA A 54 3.86 11.98 -8.77
N ARG A 55 2.98 11.98 -9.79
CA ARG A 55 1.80 12.87 -9.86
C ARG A 55 1.00 12.86 -8.56
N ALA A 56 0.38 14.01 -8.23
CA ALA A 56 -0.36 14.26 -6.98
C ALA A 56 -1.22 13.05 -6.57
N ASP A 57 -2.10 12.58 -7.45
CA ASP A 57 -3.06 11.51 -7.13
C ASP A 57 -2.38 10.20 -6.70
N CYS A 58 -1.33 9.75 -7.41
CA CYS A 58 -0.63 8.51 -7.08
C CYS A 58 0.28 8.68 -5.85
N GLY A 59 1.01 9.80 -5.81
CA GLY A 59 1.90 10.11 -4.71
C GLY A 59 1.15 10.32 -3.38
N ASP A 60 -0.07 10.86 -3.42
CA ASP A 60 -0.87 11.11 -2.22
C ASP A 60 -1.36 9.81 -1.59
N VAL A 61 -1.78 8.84 -2.40
CA VAL A 61 -2.16 7.50 -1.94
C VAL A 61 -0.96 6.81 -1.30
N VAL A 62 0.18 6.76 -2.00
CA VAL A 62 1.41 6.14 -1.49
C VAL A 62 1.89 6.81 -0.19
N ARG A 63 1.90 8.15 -0.14
CA ARG A 63 2.25 8.90 1.07
C ARG A 63 1.29 8.60 2.23
N ARG A 64 0.01 8.40 1.95
CA ARG A 64 -0.99 8.06 2.97
C ARG A 64 -0.77 6.66 3.50
N LEU A 65 -0.54 5.68 2.62
CA LEU A 65 -0.20 4.32 2.99
C LEU A 65 1.06 4.27 3.85
N ALA A 66 2.15 4.90 3.40
CA ALA A 66 3.41 4.94 4.14
C ALA A 66 3.26 5.59 5.52
N ARG A 67 2.42 6.62 5.68
CA ARG A 67 2.15 7.21 7.00
C ARG A 67 1.35 6.30 7.93
N MET A 68 0.42 5.52 7.38
CA MET A 68 -0.39 4.59 8.18
C MET A 68 0.44 3.40 8.68
N THR A 69 1.44 3.00 7.90
CA THR A 69 2.32 1.87 8.20
C THR A 69 3.61 2.28 8.91
N ALA A 70 3.92 3.58 8.96
CA ALA A 70 5.16 4.08 9.57
C ALA A 70 5.26 3.73 11.06
N GLY A 71 6.35 3.06 11.43
CA GLY A 71 6.64 2.70 12.82
C GLY A 71 5.75 1.59 13.39
N VAL A 72 4.96 0.92 12.55
CA VAL A 72 4.20 -0.27 12.95
C VAL A 72 5.13 -1.48 12.92
N ASP A 73 5.20 -2.19 14.05
CA ASP A 73 5.80 -3.51 14.12
C ASP A 73 4.74 -4.55 13.74
N PHE A 74 4.75 -4.99 12.48
CA PHE A 74 3.74 -5.92 11.96
C PHE A 74 3.85 -7.33 12.55
N GLU A 75 5.04 -7.76 12.98
CA GLU A 75 5.24 -9.06 13.61
C GLU A 75 4.69 -9.08 15.04
N ALA A 76 4.72 -7.94 15.73
CA ALA A 76 4.16 -7.78 17.07
C ALA A 76 2.70 -7.28 17.09
N LEU A 77 2.11 -6.98 15.93
CA LEU A 77 0.77 -6.41 15.83
C LEU A 77 -0.29 -7.48 16.11
N GLU A 78 -1.16 -7.24 17.09
CA GLU A 78 -2.27 -8.16 17.38
C GLU A 78 -3.20 -8.32 16.17
N ASP A 79 -3.71 -9.54 15.96
CA ASP A 79 -4.56 -9.88 14.79
C ASP A 79 -5.71 -8.89 14.56
N ARG A 80 -6.37 -8.46 15.64
CA ARG A 80 -7.47 -7.48 15.54
C ARG A 80 -6.98 -6.11 15.08
N ALA A 81 -5.84 -5.66 15.59
CA ALA A 81 -5.25 -4.39 15.20
C ALA A 81 -4.72 -4.44 13.76
N ALA A 82 -4.20 -5.59 13.33
CA ALA A 82 -3.81 -5.84 11.94
C ALA A 82 -5.04 -5.78 11.03
N GLN A 83 -6.13 -6.44 11.39
CA GLN A 83 -7.36 -6.44 10.62
C GLN A 83 -7.99 -5.03 10.51
N ASP A 84 -8.01 -4.27 11.62
CA ASP A 84 -8.48 -2.88 11.64
C ASP A 84 -7.60 -1.96 10.78
N LEU A 85 -6.27 -2.13 10.82
CA LEU A 85 -5.34 -1.36 10.00
C LEU A 85 -5.46 -1.73 8.51
N PHE A 86 -5.61 -3.02 8.21
CA PHE A 86 -5.81 -3.52 6.86
C PHE A 86 -7.11 -3.00 6.25
N GLY A 87 -8.21 -2.98 7.00
CA GLY A 87 -9.46 -2.36 6.58
C GLY A 87 -9.32 -0.87 6.24
N GLN A 88 -8.50 -0.13 7.00
CA GLN A 88 -8.21 1.27 6.67
C GLN A 88 -7.37 1.42 5.39
N VAL A 89 -6.41 0.52 5.16
CA VAL A 89 -5.61 0.48 3.92
C VAL A 89 -6.51 0.22 2.72
N LEU A 90 -7.43 -0.75 2.81
CA LEU A 90 -8.42 -1.03 1.77
C LEU A 90 -9.26 0.22 1.45
N GLY A 91 -9.76 0.92 2.47
CA GLY A 91 -10.54 2.15 2.25
C GLY A 91 -9.77 3.26 1.53
N VAL A 92 -8.45 3.35 1.72
CA VAL A 92 -7.59 4.29 0.97
C VAL A 92 -7.46 3.88 -0.50
N LEU A 93 -7.30 2.58 -0.77
CA LEU A 93 -7.18 2.05 -2.13
C LEU A 93 -8.49 2.17 -2.91
N GLU A 94 -9.63 1.89 -2.29
CA GLU A 94 -10.96 2.04 -2.90
C GLU A 94 -11.29 3.51 -3.19
N GLY A 95 -10.98 4.42 -2.26
CA GLY A 95 -11.15 5.85 -2.46
C GLY A 95 -10.30 6.41 -3.61
N ALA A 96 -9.11 5.85 -3.83
CA ALA A 96 -8.25 6.20 -4.96
C ALA A 96 -8.80 5.72 -6.32
N GLY A 97 -9.45 4.55 -6.36
CA GLY A 97 -10.09 4.03 -7.56
C GLY A 97 -11.37 4.78 -7.96
N SER A 98 -12.08 5.36 -6.99
CA SER A 98 -13.35 6.07 -7.22
C SER A 98 -13.19 7.51 -7.77
N GLY A 99 -12.00 8.11 -7.63
CA GLY A 99 -11.68 9.44 -8.17
C GLY A 99 -11.39 9.49 -9.68
N ALA A 100 -11.54 8.38 -10.40
CA ALA A 100 -11.26 8.24 -11.83
C ALA A 100 -12.50 8.17 -12.73
N ALA A 101 -13.67 8.59 -12.23
CA ALA A 101 -14.93 8.65 -12.99
C ALA A 101 -15.20 10.06 -13.55
#